data_AF-A0A426TTH7-F1
#
_entry.id   AF-A0A426TTH7-F1
#
_cell.length_a   1.000
_cell.length_b   1.000
_cell.length_c   1.000
_cell.angle_alpha   90.00
_cell.angle_beta   90.00
_cell.angle_gamma   90.00
#
_symmetry.space_group_name_H-M   'P 1'
#
loop_
_entity.id
_entity.type
_entity.pdbx_description
1 polymer ?
#
loop_
_entity_poly.entity_id
_entity_poly.type
_entity_poly.pdbx_seq_one_letter_code
_entity_poly.pdbx_strand_id
1 'polypeptide(L)'
;MTSPSTQTNTQERPTTVNGDLRCALTDKVIHADEAYWAPPLVTAKELIVTILRTLFQNPGALGQILMAEQPNVPYAADARPELGRRRSIEQVKLLGMLLLLAALLVVPIVILVG
;
A
#
# COMPACT_ATOMS: atom_id res chain seq x y z
N MET A 1 34.41 -17.70 -26.15
CA MET A 1 34.34 -18.02 -24.70
C MET A 1 33.81 -16.77 -24.02
N THR A 2 32.47 -16.63 -23.90
CA THR A 2 31.67 -16.85 -22.66
C THR A 2 31.98 -15.80 -21.57
N SER A 3 31.08 -14.95 -21.07
CA SER A 3 29.64 -15.10 -20.80
C SER A 3 28.91 -13.73 -20.64
N PRO A 4 27.57 -13.70 -20.73
CA PRO A 4 26.71 -12.53 -20.49
C PRO A 4 26.27 -12.43 -19.00
N SER A 5 26.10 -11.21 -18.47
CA SER A 5 25.52 -10.98 -17.14
C SER A 5 24.05 -10.54 -17.27
N THR A 6 23.14 -11.50 -17.24
CA THR A 6 21.71 -11.26 -17.01
C THR A 6 21.50 -11.01 -15.51
N GLN A 7 21.06 -9.82 -15.14
CA GLN A 7 20.65 -9.50 -13.77
C GLN A 7 19.27 -10.14 -13.52
N THR A 8 19.25 -11.25 -12.79
CA THR A 8 18.02 -11.83 -12.24
C THR A 8 17.63 -11.03 -11.00
N ASN A 9 16.62 -10.19 -11.15
CA ASN A 9 15.89 -9.55 -10.06
C ASN A 9 15.21 -10.65 -9.24
N THR A 10 15.81 -11.01 -8.09
CA THR A 10 15.24 -11.98 -7.15
C THR A 10 14.06 -11.32 -6.43
N GLN A 11 12.92 -11.30 -7.11
CA GLN A 11 11.62 -11.14 -6.49
C GLN A 11 11.27 -12.49 -5.86
N GLU A 12 11.42 -12.57 -4.56
CA GLU A 12 11.22 -13.78 -3.76
C GLU A 12 9.74 -14.21 -3.85
N ARG A 13 9.46 -15.07 -4.84
CA ARG A 13 8.18 -15.76 -5.01
C ARG A 13 8.02 -16.67 -3.78
N PRO A 14 7.00 -16.50 -2.93
CA PRO A 14 6.83 -17.40 -1.79
C PRO A 14 6.62 -18.83 -2.31
N THR A 15 7.42 -19.75 -1.77
CA THR A 15 7.48 -21.16 -2.14
C THR A 15 6.07 -21.77 -2.08
N THR A 16 5.60 -22.25 -3.22
CA THR A 16 4.27 -22.80 -3.46
C THR A 16 3.89 -23.88 -2.44
N VAL A 17 2.93 -23.56 -1.57
CA VAL A 17 2.17 -24.55 -0.80
C VAL A 17 0.81 -24.68 -1.50
N ASN A 18 0.67 -25.75 -2.30
CA ASN A 18 -0.56 -26.17 -3.00
C ASN A 18 -1.36 -25.06 -3.71
N GLY A 19 -1.01 -24.79 -4.98
CA GLY A 19 -1.91 -24.45 -6.11
C GLY A 19 -2.82 -23.20 -6.04
N ASP A 20 -3.38 -22.90 -4.89
CA ASP A 20 -4.55 -22.06 -4.68
C ASP A 20 -4.22 -20.94 -3.69
N LEU A 21 -4.28 -19.71 -4.16
CA LEU A 21 -4.17 -18.48 -3.40
C LEU A 21 -5.54 -17.84 -3.22
N ARG A 22 -5.65 -16.88 -2.29
CA ARG A 22 -6.85 -16.05 -2.13
C ARG A 22 -6.57 -14.63 -2.57
N CYS A 23 -7.42 -14.10 -3.45
CA CYS A 23 -7.36 -12.72 -3.89
C CYS A 23 -7.50 -11.79 -2.68
N ALA A 24 -6.52 -10.93 -2.44
CA ALA A 24 -6.52 -10.00 -1.31
C ALA A 24 -7.64 -8.94 -1.37
N LEU A 25 -8.31 -8.76 -2.52
CA LEU A 25 -9.43 -7.82 -2.66
C LEU A 25 -10.82 -8.46 -2.54
N THR A 26 -10.99 -9.66 -3.09
CA THR A 26 -12.32 -10.29 -3.28
C THR A 26 -12.47 -11.60 -2.52
N ASP A 27 -11.40 -12.10 -1.89
CA ASP A 27 -11.31 -13.41 -1.23
C ASP A 27 -11.58 -14.62 -2.15
N LYS A 28 -11.69 -14.38 -3.46
CA LYS A 28 -11.81 -15.42 -4.50
C LYS A 28 -10.56 -16.31 -4.50
N VAL A 29 -10.76 -17.62 -4.60
CA VAL A 29 -9.66 -18.59 -4.82
C VAL A 29 -9.13 -18.43 -6.25
N ILE A 30 -7.82 -18.30 -6.39
CA ILE A 30 -7.12 -18.13 -7.67
C ILE A 30 -5.88 -19.03 -7.71
N HIS A 31 -5.48 -19.49 -8.89
CA HIS A 31 -4.22 -20.22 -9.00
C HIS A 31 -3.01 -19.29 -8.94
N ALA A 32 -1.89 -19.81 -8.43
CA ALA A 32 -0.68 -19.02 -8.21
C ALA A 32 -0.03 -18.49 -9.49
N ASP A 33 -0.21 -19.18 -10.62
CA ASP A 33 0.26 -18.80 -11.96
C ASP A 33 -0.60 -17.70 -12.61
N GLU A 34 -1.90 -17.65 -12.28
CA GLU A 34 -2.83 -16.63 -12.73
C GLU A 34 -2.86 -15.38 -11.83
N ALA A 35 -2.17 -15.41 -10.70
CA ALA A 35 -2.19 -14.34 -9.71
C ALA A 35 -1.46 -13.07 -10.20
N TYR A 36 -2.16 -11.95 -10.16
CA TYR A 36 -1.58 -10.62 -10.32
C TYR A 36 -0.98 -10.15 -9.00
N TRP A 37 0.34 -10.06 -8.93
CA TRP A 37 1.07 -9.64 -7.73
C TRP A 37 1.26 -8.13 -7.70
N ALA A 38 0.71 -7.47 -6.68
CA ALA A 38 0.85 -6.04 -6.50
C ALA A 38 0.84 -5.66 -5.01
N PRO A 39 1.26 -4.44 -4.66
CA PRO A 39 1.22 -3.98 -3.27
C PRO A 39 -0.22 -4.01 -2.72
N PRO A 40 -0.40 -4.30 -1.43
CA PRO A 40 -1.72 -4.38 -0.84
C PRO A 40 -2.44 -3.02 -0.91
N LEU A 41 -3.77 -3.06 -0.91
CA LEU A 41 -4.58 -1.85 -0.82
C LEU A 41 -4.58 -1.37 0.64
N VAL A 42 -3.86 -0.29 0.92
CA VAL A 42 -3.91 0.40 2.23
C VAL A 42 -4.96 1.48 2.19
N THR A 43 -5.93 1.42 3.09
CA THR A 43 -6.95 2.46 3.23
C THR A 43 -6.43 3.64 4.05
N ALA A 44 -7.04 4.82 3.87
CA ALA A 44 -6.71 6.00 4.67
C ALA A 44 -6.87 5.72 6.18
N LYS A 45 -7.91 4.98 6.55
CA LYS A 45 -8.17 4.59 7.95
C LYS A 45 -7.05 3.70 8.51
N GLU A 46 -6.64 2.67 7.77
CA GLU A 46 -5.55 1.77 8.19
C GLU A 46 -4.24 2.52 8.34
N LEU A 47 -3.94 3.43 7.42
CA LEU A 47 -2.75 4.27 7.52
C LEU A 47 -2.76 5.10 8.81
N ILE A 48 -3.86 5.81 9.08
CA ILE A 48 -4.00 6.66 10.28
C ILE A 48 -3.89 5.81 11.56
N VAL A 49 -4.61 4.69 11.63
CA VAL A 49 -4.58 3.80 12.80
C VAL A 49 -3.17 3.27 13.02
N THR A 50 -2.47 2.88 11.96
CA THR A 50 -1.10 2.36 12.04
C THR A 50 -0.13 3.43 12.51
N ILE A 51 -0.23 4.66 11.99
CA ILE A 51 0.60 5.80 12.41
C ILE A 51 0.37 6.11 13.88
N LEU A 52 -0.90 6.27 14.31
CA LEU A 52 -1.22 6.60 15.70
C LEU A 52 -0.77 5.48 16.64
N ARG A 53 -1.07 4.23 16.29
CA ARG A 53 -0.66 3.08 17.09
C ARG A 53 0.86 3.02 17.23
N THR A 54 1.59 3.19 16.14
CA THR A 54 3.06 3.21 16.17
C THR A 54 3.59 4.37 16.99
N LEU A 55 3.05 5.57 16.82
CA LEU A 55 3.48 6.74 17.57
C LEU A 55 3.37 6.54 19.08
N PHE A 56 2.29 5.90 19.55
CA PHE A 56 2.06 5.65 20.97
C PHE A 56 2.75 4.39 21.52
N GLN A 57 2.93 3.35 20.69
CA GLN A 57 3.49 2.06 21.16
C GLN A 57 4.98 1.92 20.90
N ASN A 58 5.49 2.45 19.78
CA ASN A 58 6.89 2.38 19.38
C ASN A 58 7.26 3.52 18.41
N PRO A 59 7.44 4.77 18.91
CA PRO A 59 7.67 5.92 18.06
C PRO A 59 8.97 5.82 17.24
N GLY A 60 9.96 5.06 17.71
CA GLY A 60 11.23 4.83 17.00
C GLY A 60 11.05 4.05 15.69
N ALA A 61 9.97 3.30 15.53
CA ALA A 61 9.67 2.52 14.33
C ALA A 61 8.88 3.31 13.26
N LEU A 62 8.47 4.56 13.55
CA LEU A 62 7.57 5.31 12.65
C LEU A 62 8.19 5.55 11.26
N GLY A 63 9.46 5.93 11.22
CA GLY A 63 10.18 6.14 9.96
C GLY A 63 10.27 4.87 9.11
N GLN A 64 10.54 3.73 9.76
CA GLN A 64 10.57 2.43 9.09
C GLN A 64 9.19 2.09 8.52
N ILE A 65 8.12 2.25 9.29
CA ILE A 65 6.76 1.88 8.84
C ILE A 65 6.29 2.75 7.68
N LEU A 66 6.64 4.04 7.66
CA LEU A 66 6.24 4.96 6.58
C LEU A 66 7.04 4.75 5.29
N MET A 67 8.26 4.22 5.39
CA MET A 67 9.19 4.07 4.25
C MET A 67 9.40 2.60 3.84
N ALA A 68 8.83 1.64 4.58
CA ALA A 68 8.96 0.23 4.25
C ALA A 68 8.17 -0.10 2.98
N GLU A 69 8.84 -0.77 2.05
CA GLU A 69 8.18 -1.41 0.92
C GLU A 69 7.27 -2.53 1.44
N GLN A 70 6.04 -2.57 0.93
CA GLN A 70 5.08 -3.58 1.34
C GLN A 70 5.20 -4.83 0.48
N PRO A 71 5.17 -6.04 1.07
CA PRO A 71 5.22 -7.26 0.29
C PRO A 71 4.00 -7.37 -0.61
N ASN A 72 4.22 -7.74 -1.88
CA ASN A 72 3.13 -7.92 -2.83
C ASN A 72 2.19 -9.05 -2.39
N VAL A 73 0.89 -8.83 -2.60
CA VAL A 73 -0.17 -9.79 -2.32
C VAL A 73 -0.83 -10.24 -3.62
N PRO A 74 -1.42 -11.45 -3.66
CA PRO A 74 -2.03 -11.97 -4.86
C PRO A 74 -3.42 -11.37 -5.09
N TYR A 75 -3.68 -10.93 -6.32
CA TYR A 75 -4.98 -10.47 -6.79
C TYR A 75 -5.43 -11.28 -8.00
N ALA A 76 -6.75 -11.43 -8.17
CA ALA A 76 -7.30 -11.96 -9.40
C ALA A 76 -7.12 -10.95 -10.57
N ALA A 77 -6.86 -11.44 -11.79
CA ALA A 77 -6.60 -10.57 -12.94
C ALA A 77 -7.80 -9.66 -13.30
N ASP A 78 -9.02 -10.16 -13.08
CA ASP A 78 -10.29 -9.43 -13.24
C ASP A 78 -10.52 -8.36 -12.16
N ALA A 79 -9.81 -8.43 -11.02
CA ALA A 79 -9.90 -7.47 -9.93
C ALA A 79 -9.07 -6.20 -10.15
N ARG A 80 -8.18 -6.17 -11.16
CA ARG A 80 -7.31 -5.03 -11.47
C ARG A 80 -8.03 -3.68 -11.65
N PRO A 81 -9.11 -3.55 -12.46
CA PRO A 81 -9.80 -2.26 -12.60
C PRO A 81 -10.41 -1.78 -11.28
N GLU A 82 -10.98 -2.70 -10.50
CA GLU A 82 -11.56 -2.37 -9.20
C GLU A 82 -10.50 -1.97 -8.18
N LEU A 83 -9.34 -2.64 -8.18
CA LEU A 83 -8.19 -2.27 -7.36
C LEU A 83 -7.72 -0.84 -7.67
N GLY A 84 -7.60 -0.50 -8.96
CA GLY A 84 -7.24 0.86 -9.41
C GLY A 84 -8.26 1.90 -8.95
N ARG A 85 -9.56 1.62 -9.12
CA ARG A 85 -10.64 2.50 -8.66
C ARG A 85 -10.59 2.72 -7.15
N ARG A 86 -10.45 1.67 -6.35
CA ARG A 86 -10.34 1.80 -4.88
C ARG A 86 -9.10 2.57 -4.47
N ARG A 87 -7.95 2.33 -5.10
CA ARG A 87 -6.73 3.11 -4.84
C ARG A 87 -6.93 4.60 -5.11
N SER A 88 -7.54 4.98 -6.23
CA SER A 88 -7.82 6.39 -6.52
C SER A 88 -8.73 7.04 -5.46
N ILE A 89 -9.73 6.31 -4.98
CA ILE A 89 -10.62 6.80 -3.93
C ILE A 89 -9.86 6.99 -2.62
N GLU A 90 -9.05 6.02 -2.20
CA GLU A 90 -8.23 6.15 -0.99
C GLU A 90 -7.20 7.29 -1.12
N GLN A 91 -6.60 7.48 -2.30
CA GLN A 91 -5.70 8.60 -2.56
C GLN A 91 -6.40 9.96 -2.47
N VAL A 92 -7.61 10.09 -3.02
CA VAL A 92 -8.41 11.32 -2.89
C VAL A 92 -8.79 11.58 -1.43
N LYS A 93 -9.12 10.54 -0.66
CA LYS A 93 -9.38 10.67 0.78
C LYS A 93 -8.14 11.19 1.52
N LEU A 94 -6.97 10.61 1.25
CA LEU A 94 -5.70 11.05 1.85
C LEU A 94 -5.37 12.50 1.47
N LEU A 95 -5.53 12.86 0.20
CA LEU A 95 -5.32 14.23 -0.27
C LEU A 95 -6.28 15.21 0.42
N GLY A 96 -7.57 14.90 0.46
CA GLY A 96 -8.57 15.74 1.12
C GLY A 96 -8.29 15.92 2.60
N MET A 97 -7.87 14.86 3.29
CA MET A 97 -7.44 14.92 4.69
C MET A 97 -6.22 15.83 4.88
N LEU A 98 -5.21 15.69 4.01
CA LEU A 98 -4.00 16.51 4.07
C LEU A 98 -4.31 17.99 3.85
N LEU A 99 -5.16 18.30 2.87
CA LEU A 99 -5.60 19.67 2.59
C LEU A 99 -6.41 20.25 3.75
N LEU A 100 -7.27 19.46 4.38
CA LEU A 100 -8.01 19.89 5.57
C LEU A 100 -7.05 20.23 6.73
N LEU A 101 -6.06 19.38 7.00
CA LEU A 101 -5.05 19.65 8.03
C LEU A 101 -4.24 20.91 7.71
N ALA A 102 -3.83 21.09 6.46
CA ALA A 102 -3.11 22.28 6.03
C ALA A 102 -3.97 23.54 6.20
N ALA A 103 -5.24 23.52 5.81
CA ALA A 103 -6.16 24.63 5.99
C ALA A 103 -6.35 24.97 7.48
N LEU A 104 -6.53 23.97 8.34
CA LEU A 104 -6.67 24.15 9.78
C LEU A 104 -5.43 24.79 10.43
N LEU A 105 -4.24 24.54 9.89
CA LEU A 105 -3.00 25.15 10.40
C LEU A 105 -2.75 26.55 9.81
N VAL A 106 -2.94 26.74 8.51
CA VAL A 106 -2.55 27.96 7.79
C VAL A 106 -3.59 29.08 7.94
N VAL A 107 -4.88 28.78 7.80
CA VAL A 107 -5.96 29.79 7.86
C VAL A 107 -5.93 30.63 9.16
N PRO A 108 -5.85 30.05 10.37
CA PRO A 108 -5.82 30.87 11.59
C PRO A 108 -4.58 31.75 11.69
N ILE A 109 -3.43 31.29 11.19
CA ILE A 109 -2.20 32.10 11.14
C ILE A 109 -2.41 33.33 10.25
N VAL A 110 -2.99 33.12 9.06
CA VAL A 110 -3.28 34.22 8.13
C VAL A 110 -4.28 35.20 8.74
N ILE A 111 -5.33 34.73 9.40
CA ILE A 111 -6.33 35.59 10.07
C ILE A 111 -5.72 36.36 11.26
N LEU A 112 -4.76 35.77 11.99
CA LEU A 112 -4.13 36.42 13.14
C LEU A 112 -3.08 37.46 12.74
N VAL A 113 -2.41 37.25 11.60
CA VAL A 113 -1.28 38.07 11.14
C VAL A 113 -1.72 39.14 10.12
N GLY A 114 -2.80 38.91 9.37
CA GLY A 114 -3.36 39.86 8.41
C GLY A 114 -4.42 40.76 9.03
#